data_AF-A0A0A9YNC9-F1
#
_entry.id   AF-A0A0A9YNC9-F1
#
_cell.length_a   1.000
_cell.length_b   1.000
_cell.length_c   1.000
_cell.angle_alpha   90.00
_cell.angle_beta   90.00
_cell.angle_gamma   90.00
#
_symmetry.space_group_name_H-M   'P 1'
#
loop_
_entity.id
_entity.type
_entity.pdbx_description
1 polymer ?
#
loop_
_entity_poly.entity_id
_entity_poly.type
_entity_poly.pdbx_seq_one_letter_code
_entity_poly.pdbx_strand_id
1 'polypeptide(L)'
;MITDHYGTPLPTLKWDPKNLEIRTMSVEKTLEPLVLQVTTLVNTKGPSKKKKGRSKRAHVLVAAVEKATENFIEKGEMIAYENPDIKQEMLSAVEEVRKTGEAMSVAAREFADDPCSSLKRGNMVRAARNLLSAVTRLLILADMVDVHLLLKSLRVVEDDLEKVKNASSQNELLENIKEFGRNATELMSQAAKRQLELKDSQLRDDLAAARAVLKKHSTMLLTASKVYVRHPELAAAKANR
;
A
#
# COMPACT_ATOMS: atom_id res chain seq x y z
N MET A 1 15.62 3.24 21.21
CA MET A 1 15.09 4.01 20.06
C MET A 1 16.23 4.15 19.07
N ILE A 2 16.03 3.75 17.82
CA ILE A 2 17.09 3.71 16.81
C ILE A 2 17.11 5.07 16.11
N THR A 3 18.22 5.78 16.20
CA THR A 3 18.48 7.08 15.58
C THR A 3 19.36 6.89 14.34
N ASP A 4 19.25 7.80 13.37
CA ASP A 4 20.20 7.84 12.25
C ASP A 4 21.57 8.42 12.68
N HIS A 5 22.52 8.46 11.74
CA HIS A 5 23.87 8.99 11.93
C HIS A 5 23.93 10.49 12.31
N TYR A 6 22.80 11.21 12.28
CA TYR A 6 22.69 12.63 12.67
C TYR A 6 21.96 12.82 14.01
N GLY A 7 21.64 11.75 14.72
CA GLY A 7 20.92 11.83 16.00
C GLY A 7 19.44 12.19 15.83
N THR A 8 18.93 12.19 14.61
CA THR A 8 17.51 12.37 14.34
C THR A 8 16.79 11.05 14.63
N PRO A 9 15.71 11.06 15.42
CA PRO A 9 14.83 9.91 15.52
C PRO A 9 14.29 9.62 14.12
N LEU A 10 14.56 8.42 13.59
CA LEU A 10 13.90 7.94 12.37
C LEU A 10 12.39 8.14 12.54
N PRO A 11 11.64 8.52 11.49
CA PRO A 11 10.20 8.67 11.60
C PRO A 11 9.62 7.33 12.05
N THR A 12 9.28 7.23 13.34
CA THR A 12 8.39 6.18 13.81
C THR A 12 7.08 6.48 13.14
N LEU A 13 6.75 5.72 12.10
CA LEU A 13 5.49 5.82 11.39
C LEU A 13 4.38 5.52 12.41
N LYS A 14 3.91 6.55 13.10
CA LYS A 14 2.86 6.44 14.10
C LYS A 14 1.55 6.33 13.34
N TRP A 15 1.05 5.11 13.30
CA TRP A 15 -0.22 4.72 12.71
C TRP A 15 -1.36 5.49 13.38
N ASP A 16 -2.03 6.37 12.66
CA ASP A 16 -3.31 6.96 13.10
C ASP A 16 -4.45 6.38 12.25
N PRO A 17 -5.22 5.41 12.78
CA PRO A 17 -6.34 4.80 12.05
C PRO A 17 -7.46 5.78 11.70
N LYS A 18 -7.46 7.00 12.27
CA LYS A 18 -8.48 8.04 12.01
C LYS A 18 -8.07 9.03 10.94
N ASN A 19 -6.81 9.03 10.49
CA ASN A 19 -6.27 10.00 9.55
C ASN A 19 -5.64 9.34 8.31
N LEU A 20 -6.23 8.23 7.87
CA LEU A 20 -5.79 7.44 6.72
C LEU A 20 -6.32 8.09 5.43
N GLU A 21 -5.45 8.81 4.71
CA GLU A 21 -5.74 9.38 3.39
C GLU A 21 -5.34 8.43 2.25
N ILE A 22 -6.14 8.37 1.20
CA ILE A 22 -5.82 7.61 -0.01
C ILE A 22 -4.76 8.37 -0.82
N ARG A 23 -3.55 7.84 -0.87
CA ARG A 23 -2.41 8.43 -1.61
C ARG A 23 -2.09 7.72 -2.94
N THR A 24 -2.84 6.68 -3.25
CA THR A 24 -2.59 5.75 -4.36
C THR A 24 -3.73 5.79 -5.36
N MET A 25 -3.40 6.05 -6.63
CA MET A 25 -4.38 6.22 -7.71
C MET A 25 -5.21 4.96 -7.95
N SER A 26 -4.63 3.76 -7.89
CA SER A 26 -5.38 2.50 -8.07
C SER A 26 -6.44 2.30 -6.99
N VAL A 27 -6.10 2.58 -5.72
CA VAL A 27 -7.05 2.51 -4.60
C VAL A 27 -8.20 3.50 -4.80
N GLU A 28 -7.91 4.73 -5.21
CA GLU A 28 -8.92 5.75 -5.50
C GLU A 28 -9.84 5.32 -6.66
N LYS A 29 -9.28 4.91 -7.80
CA LYS A 29 -10.05 4.46 -8.97
C LYS A 29 -10.93 3.25 -8.68
N THR A 30 -10.48 2.37 -7.79
CA THR A 30 -11.25 1.19 -7.39
C THR A 30 -12.42 1.55 -6.47
N LEU A 31 -12.21 2.52 -5.57
CA LEU A 31 -13.22 2.95 -4.60
C LEU A 31 -14.23 3.97 -5.17
N GLU A 32 -13.82 4.83 -6.09
CA GLU A 32 -14.68 5.88 -6.69
C GLU A 32 -16.03 5.37 -7.21
N PRO A 33 -16.12 4.32 -8.05
CA PRO A 33 -17.40 3.82 -8.53
C PRO A 33 -18.27 3.24 -7.40
N LEU A 34 -17.66 2.63 -6.38
CA LEU A 34 -18.37 2.06 -5.23
C LEU A 34 -18.96 3.16 -4.34
N VAL A 35 -18.18 4.21 -4.07
CA VAL A 35 -18.64 5.39 -3.32
C VAL A 35 -19.79 6.08 -4.07
N LEU A 36 -19.68 6.26 -5.38
CA LEU A 36 -20.71 6.89 -6.19
C LEU A 36 -22.01 6.08 -6.21
N GLN A 37 -21.92 4.74 -6.32
CA GLN A 37 -23.08 3.84 -6.29
C GLN A 37 -23.79 3.88 -4.94
N VAL A 38 -23.05 3.79 -3.83
CA VAL A 38 -23.61 3.88 -2.47
C VAL A 38 -24.24 5.26 -2.23
N THR A 39 -23.59 6.33 -2.69
CA THR A 39 -24.09 7.72 -2.54
C THR A 39 -25.35 7.97 -3.37
N THR A 40 -25.42 7.43 -4.59
CA THR A 40 -26.61 7.52 -5.46
C THR A 40 -27.79 6.73 -4.90
N LEU A 41 -27.54 5.57 -4.29
CA LEU A 41 -28.53 4.79 -3.56
C LEU A 41 -29.09 5.54 -2.35
N VAL A 42 -28.32 6.44 -1.73
CA VAL A 42 -28.77 7.31 -0.64
C VAL A 42 -29.60 8.49 -1.16
N ASN A 43 -29.15 9.11 -2.27
CA ASN A 43 -29.72 10.37 -2.77
C ASN A 43 -30.99 10.21 -3.62
N THR A 44 -31.39 8.99 -3.95
CA THR A 44 -32.67 8.71 -4.61
C THR A 44 -33.83 8.86 -3.62
N LYS A 45 -34.27 10.12 -3.45
CA LYS A 45 -35.47 10.52 -2.70
C LYS A 45 -36.72 10.22 -3.53
N GLY A 46 -37.64 9.45 -2.94
CA GLY A 46 -38.99 9.22 -3.48
C GLY A 46 -39.23 7.80 -4.00
N PRO A 47 -40.48 7.30 -3.91
CA PRO A 47 -40.87 6.01 -4.46
C PRO A 47 -40.77 6.06 -5.99
N SER A 48 -40.07 5.09 -6.58
CA SER A 48 -40.02 4.92 -8.04
C SER A 48 -41.43 4.72 -8.60
N LYS A 49 -41.80 5.48 -9.65
CA LYS A 49 -43.04 5.31 -10.41
C LYS A 49 -43.04 4.05 -11.31
N LYS A 50 -41.96 3.27 -11.33
CA LYS A 50 -41.87 2.03 -12.15
C LYS A 50 -42.57 0.87 -11.46
N LYS A 51 -43.17 -0.03 -12.25
CA LYS A 51 -43.88 -1.25 -11.77
C LYS A 51 -43.03 -1.98 -10.73
N LYS A 52 -43.57 -2.10 -9.52
CA LYS A 52 -42.97 -2.79 -8.37
C LYS A 52 -43.01 -4.30 -8.61
N GLY A 53 -41.89 -4.85 -9.05
CA GLY A 53 -41.70 -6.30 -9.21
C GLY A 53 -40.76 -6.83 -8.14
N ARG A 54 -41.13 -7.96 -7.51
CA ARG A 54 -40.27 -8.75 -6.63
C ARG A 54 -39.11 -9.30 -7.47
N SER A 55 -38.01 -8.54 -7.53
CA SER A 55 -36.92 -8.86 -8.45
C SER A 55 -36.12 -10.04 -7.89
N LYS A 56 -36.23 -11.22 -8.51
CA LYS A 56 -35.38 -12.40 -8.23
C LYS A 56 -33.88 -12.08 -8.28
N ARG A 57 -33.51 -10.96 -8.92
CA ARG A 57 -32.15 -10.44 -9.01
C ARG A 57 -31.60 -9.91 -7.69
N ALA A 58 -32.43 -9.57 -6.71
CA ALA A 58 -31.97 -9.02 -5.43
C ALA A 58 -31.12 -10.04 -4.64
N HIS A 59 -31.59 -11.28 -4.48
CA HIS A 59 -30.82 -12.33 -3.81
C HIS A 59 -29.51 -12.67 -4.55
N VAL A 60 -29.50 -12.59 -5.89
CA VAL A 60 -28.28 -12.77 -6.70
C VAL A 60 -27.25 -11.68 -6.40
N LEU A 61 -27.69 -10.43 -6.21
CA LEU A 61 -26.80 -9.32 -5.82
C LEU A 61 -26.25 -9.50 -4.41
N VAL A 62 -27.07 -9.99 -3.46
CA VAL A 62 -26.59 -10.30 -2.10
C VAL A 62 -25.50 -11.37 -2.14
N ALA A 63 -25.73 -12.49 -2.84
CA ALA A 63 -24.75 -13.56 -2.99
C ALA A 63 -23.45 -13.07 -3.67
N ALA A 64 -23.55 -12.14 -4.62
CA ALA A 64 -22.37 -11.54 -5.25
C ALA A 64 -21.57 -10.68 -4.25
N VAL A 65 -22.24 -9.90 -3.39
CA VAL A 65 -21.58 -9.11 -2.34
C VAL A 65 -20.92 -10.00 -1.30
N GLU A 66 -21.59 -11.07 -0.87
CA GLU A 66 -21.03 -12.07 0.06
C GLU A 66 -19.75 -12.68 -0.52
N LYS A 67 -19.80 -13.19 -1.76
CA LYS A 67 -18.64 -13.76 -2.43
C LYS A 67 -17.51 -12.76 -2.62
N ALA A 68 -17.83 -11.51 -2.98
CA ALA A 68 -16.81 -10.47 -3.12
C ALA A 68 -16.15 -10.14 -1.78
N THR A 69 -16.92 -10.11 -0.70
CA THR A 69 -16.43 -9.84 0.66
C THR A 69 -15.54 -10.99 1.15
N GLU A 70 -15.94 -12.24 0.91
CA GLU A 70 -15.15 -13.43 1.24
C GLU A 70 -13.81 -13.45 0.50
N ASN A 71 -13.82 -13.26 -0.82
CA ASN A 71 -12.59 -13.15 -1.61
C ASN A 71 -11.67 -12.03 -1.10
N PHE A 72 -12.24 -10.90 -0.67
CA PHE A 72 -11.49 -9.76 -0.15
C PHE A 72 -10.82 -10.08 1.20
N ILE A 73 -11.55 -10.78 2.08
CA ILE A 73 -11.05 -11.28 3.36
C ILE A 73 -9.89 -12.25 3.13
N GLU A 74 -10.06 -13.26 2.28
CA GLU A 74 -9.00 -14.24 1.97
C GLU A 74 -7.72 -13.54 1.48
N LYS A 75 -7.86 -12.57 0.57
CA LYS A 75 -6.73 -11.77 0.07
C LYS A 75 -6.07 -10.95 1.18
N GLY A 76 -6.85 -10.33 2.05
CA GLY A 76 -6.34 -9.59 3.19
C GLY A 76 -5.60 -10.47 4.21
N GLU A 77 -6.10 -11.69 4.47
CA GLU A 77 -5.43 -12.66 5.35
C GLU A 77 -4.12 -13.15 4.75
N MET A 78 -4.09 -13.48 3.47
CA MET A 78 -2.84 -13.86 2.78
C MET A 78 -1.77 -12.78 2.93
N ILE A 79 -2.13 -11.51 2.65
CA ILE A 79 -1.21 -10.37 2.82
C ILE A 79 -0.75 -10.26 4.28
N ALA A 80 -1.64 -10.45 5.25
CA ALA A 80 -1.29 -10.40 6.67
C ALA A 80 -0.26 -11.47 7.06
N TYR A 81 -0.42 -12.70 6.57
CA TYR A 81 0.50 -13.80 6.89
C TYR A 81 1.87 -13.65 6.21
N GLU A 82 1.92 -13.02 5.03
CA GLU A 82 3.17 -12.72 4.33
C GLU A 82 3.97 -11.58 4.98
N ASN A 83 3.33 -10.75 5.80
CA ASN A 83 3.92 -9.54 6.37
C ASN A 83 3.83 -9.52 7.91
N PRO A 84 4.76 -10.17 8.63
CA PRO A 84 4.73 -10.29 10.09
C PRO A 84 4.67 -8.96 10.85
N ASP A 85 5.32 -7.92 10.33
CA ASP A 85 5.46 -6.60 10.97
C ASP A 85 4.13 -5.86 11.14
N ILE A 86 3.12 -6.19 10.34
CA ILE A 86 1.81 -5.51 10.26
C ILE A 86 0.65 -6.51 10.35
N LYS A 87 0.97 -7.77 10.62
CA LYS A 87 0.03 -8.88 10.58
C LYS A 87 -1.16 -8.62 11.50
N GLN A 88 -0.90 -8.10 12.70
CA GLN A 88 -1.94 -7.88 13.70
C GLN A 88 -2.92 -6.78 13.27
N GLU A 89 -2.41 -5.66 12.74
CA GLU A 89 -3.23 -4.57 12.21
C GLU A 89 -4.04 -5.02 11.00
N MET A 90 -3.41 -5.77 10.09
CA MET A 90 -4.07 -6.30 8.89
C MET A 90 -5.19 -7.27 9.25
N LEU A 91 -4.95 -8.22 10.16
CA LEU A 91 -5.97 -9.16 10.65
C LEU A 91 -7.11 -8.43 11.38
N SER A 92 -6.80 -7.38 12.13
CA SER A 92 -7.84 -6.57 12.79
C SER A 92 -8.73 -5.85 11.77
N ALA A 93 -8.17 -5.34 10.67
CA ALA A 93 -8.94 -4.69 9.60
C ALA A 93 -9.75 -5.69 8.78
N VAL A 94 -9.19 -6.87 8.53
CA VAL A 94 -9.91 -8.00 7.90
C VAL A 94 -11.11 -8.42 8.75
N GLU A 95 -10.94 -8.54 10.07
CA GLU A 95 -12.03 -8.88 10.98
C GLU A 95 -13.13 -7.80 10.99
N GLU A 96 -12.77 -6.53 10.86
CA GLU A 96 -13.74 -5.44 10.71
C GLU A 96 -14.53 -5.56 9.40
N VAL A 97 -13.87 -5.90 8.29
CA VAL A 97 -14.53 -6.18 7.01
C VAL A 97 -15.46 -7.38 7.11
N ARG A 98 -15.05 -8.44 7.82
CA ARG A 98 -15.89 -9.62 8.09
C ARG A 98 -17.19 -9.24 8.82
N LYS A 99 -17.07 -8.52 9.94
CA LYS A 99 -18.23 -8.09 10.74
C LYS A 99 -19.17 -7.16 9.97
N THR A 100 -18.61 -6.18 9.26
CA THR A 100 -19.41 -5.22 8.48
C THR A 100 -20.01 -5.87 7.24
N GLY A 101 -19.33 -6.85 6.66
CA GLY A 101 -19.80 -7.69 5.55
C GLY A 101 -21.00 -8.55 5.92
N GLU A 102 -20.95 -9.21 7.08
CA GLU A 102 -22.07 -9.99 7.61
C GLU A 102 -23.29 -9.10 7.88
N ALA A 103 -23.08 -7.95 8.53
CA ALA A 103 -24.16 -6.98 8.77
C ALA A 103 -24.79 -6.47 7.46
N MET A 104 -23.98 -6.23 6.42
CA MET A 104 -24.45 -5.85 5.10
C MET A 104 -25.23 -6.97 4.42
N SER A 105 -24.76 -8.21 4.50
CA SER A 105 -25.46 -9.39 3.99
C SER A 105 -26.85 -9.52 4.62
N VAL A 106 -26.94 -9.48 5.95
CA VAL A 106 -28.24 -9.56 6.67
C VAL A 106 -29.18 -8.44 6.23
N ALA A 107 -28.72 -7.19 6.26
CA ALA A 107 -29.55 -6.05 5.88
C ALA A 107 -29.98 -6.09 4.40
N ALA A 108 -29.14 -6.63 3.51
CA ALA A 108 -29.45 -6.78 2.10
C ALA A 108 -30.44 -7.93 1.83
N ARG A 109 -30.38 -9.04 2.59
CA ARG A 109 -31.40 -10.12 2.52
C ARG A 109 -32.76 -9.62 3.01
N GLU A 110 -32.79 -8.94 4.16
CA GLU A 110 -34.03 -8.37 4.70
C GLU A 110 -34.69 -7.40 3.70
N PHE A 111 -33.87 -6.57 3.04
CA PHE A 111 -34.32 -5.68 1.98
C PHE A 111 -34.74 -6.42 0.71
N ALA A 112 -34.06 -7.50 0.33
CA ALA A 112 -34.45 -8.33 -0.82
C ALA A 112 -35.83 -8.99 -0.62
N ASP A 113 -36.13 -9.41 0.61
CA ASP A 113 -37.42 -10.00 0.98
C ASP A 113 -38.57 -8.99 0.99
N ASP A 114 -38.27 -7.73 1.34
CA ASP A 114 -39.21 -6.61 1.35
C ASP A 114 -38.61 -5.32 0.74
N PRO A 115 -38.53 -5.23 -0.59
CA PRO A 115 -37.89 -4.11 -1.29
C PRO A 115 -38.67 -2.79 -1.19
N CYS A 116 -39.90 -2.82 -0.67
CA CYS A 116 -40.74 -1.63 -0.52
C CYS A 116 -40.56 -0.93 0.82
N SER A 117 -39.91 -1.58 1.79
CA SER A 117 -39.65 -1.01 3.11
C SER A 117 -38.56 0.05 3.06
N SER A 118 -38.94 1.30 3.35
CA SER A 118 -38.01 2.42 3.50
C SER A 118 -37.05 2.23 4.67
N LEU A 119 -37.51 1.59 5.76
CA LEU A 119 -36.69 1.27 6.92
C LEU A 119 -35.59 0.27 6.59
N LYS A 120 -35.94 -0.86 5.94
CA LYS A 120 -34.97 -1.90 5.54
C LYS A 120 -33.97 -1.37 4.51
N ARG A 121 -34.43 -0.54 3.58
CA ARG A 121 -33.56 0.20 2.66
C ARG A 121 -32.55 1.08 3.42
N GLY A 122 -33.01 1.82 4.43
CA GLY A 122 -32.14 2.67 5.26
C GLY A 122 -31.11 1.88 6.06
N ASN A 123 -31.48 0.71 6.60
CA ASN A 123 -30.57 -0.20 7.30
C ASN A 123 -29.50 -0.75 6.35
N MET A 124 -29.89 -1.25 5.17
CA MET A 124 -28.97 -1.73 4.14
C MET A 124 -27.98 -0.64 3.71
N VAL A 125 -28.45 0.58 3.47
CA VAL A 125 -27.57 1.71 3.09
C VAL A 125 -26.55 2.04 4.19
N ARG A 126 -26.94 1.97 5.47
CA ARG A 126 -26.01 2.17 6.59
C ARG A 126 -24.97 1.05 6.65
N ALA A 127 -25.39 -0.20 6.51
CA ALA A 127 -24.48 -1.34 6.49
C ALA A 127 -23.50 -1.27 5.31
N ALA A 128 -23.95 -0.86 4.12
CA ALA A 128 -23.10 -0.68 2.94
C ALA A 128 -22.02 0.38 3.15
N ARG A 129 -22.36 1.49 3.82
CA ARG A 129 -21.38 2.54 4.16
C ARG A 129 -20.33 2.05 5.15
N ASN A 130 -20.74 1.30 6.17
CA ASN A 130 -19.82 0.74 7.15
C ASN A 130 -18.87 -0.27 6.50
N LEU A 131 -19.39 -1.15 5.63
CA LEU A 131 -18.57 -2.08 4.85
C LEU A 131 -17.58 -1.33 3.94
N LEU A 132 -18.04 -0.29 3.23
CA LEU A 132 -17.16 0.50 2.38
C LEU A 132 -16.04 1.18 3.19
N SER A 133 -16.36 1.72 4.38
CA SER A 133 -15.37 2.30 5.29
C SER A 133 -14.33 1.28 5.74
N ALA A 134 -14.76 0.08 6.12
CA ALA A 134 -13.86 -1.00 6.52
C ALA A 134 -12.97 -1.48 5.36
N VAL A 135 -13.54 -1.63 4.16
CA VAL A 135 -12.79 -1.97 2.94
C VAL A 135 -11.77 -0.89 2.60
N THR A 136 -12.15 0.39 2.66
CA THR A 136 -11.22 1.50 2.44
C THR A 136 -10.07 1.47 3.44
N ARG A 137 -10.36 1.25 4.72
CA ARG A 137 -9.33 1.12 5.76
C ARG A 137 -8.36 -0.04 5.47
N LEU A 138 -8.88 -1.19 5.05
CA LEU A 138 -8.06 -2.35 4.68
C LEU A 138 -7.20 -2.07 3.43
N LEU A 139 -7.74 -1.40 2.41
CA LEU A 139 -6.96 -1.01 1.22
C LEU A 139 -5.84 0.00 1.55
N ILE A 140 -6.09 0.94 2.46
CA ILE A 140 -5.05 1.88 2.88
C ILE A 140 -3.96 1.16 3.67
N LEU A 141 -4.34 0.22 4.55
CA LEU A 141 -3.35 -0.62 5.23
C LEU A 141 -2.54 -1.47 4.24
N ALA A 142 -3.20 -2.03 3.21
CA ALA A 142 -2.55 -2.75 2.13
C ALA A 142 -1.50 -1.88 1.41
N ASP A 143 -1.84 -0.63 1.07
CA ASP A 143 -0.90 0.32 0.46
C ASP A 143 0.32 0.62 1.35
N MET A 144 0.11 0.69 2.66
CA MET A 144 1.20 0.94 3.60
C MET A 144 2.17 -0.25 3.71
N VAL A 145 1.72 -1.47 3.40
CA VAL A 145 2.60 -2.64 3.29
C VAL A 145 3.60 -2.45 2.16
N ASP A 146 3.11 -2.00 1.00
CA ASP A 146 3.96 -1.77 -0.17
C ASP A 146 5.02 -0.70 0.12
N VAL A 147 4.65 0.34 0.87
CA VAL A 147 5.60 1.37 1.33
C VAL A 147 6.62 0.78 2.30
N HIS A 148 6.20 -0.05 3.25
CA HIS A 148 7.10 -0.69 4.21
C HIS A 148 8.11 -1.62 3.52
N LEU A 149 7.65 -2.42 2.55
CA LEU A 149 8.52 -3.27 1.74
C LEU A 149 9.54 -2.45 0.95
N LEU A 150 9.12 -1.32 0.37
CA LEU A 150 10.01 -0.39 -0.32
C LEU A 150 11.08 0.19 0.62
N LEU A 151 10.69 0.61 1.83
CA LEU A 151 11.62 1.12 2.84
C LEU A 151 12.58 0.04 3.34
N LYS A 152 12.13 -1.22 3.45
CA LYS A 152 12.99 -2.35 3.79
C LYS A 152 14.02 -2.61 2.69
N SER A 153 13.61 -2.56 1.43
CA SER A 153 14.53 -2.66 0.28
C SER A 153 15.55 -1.51 0.28
N LEU A 154 15.11 -0.29 0.62
CA LEU A 154 15.99 0.88 0.75
C LEU A 154 17.08 0.64 1.80
N ARG A 155 16.73 0.14 2.99
CA ARG A 155 17.71 -0.17 4.05
C ARG A 155 18.74 -1.20 3.60
N VAL A 156 18.32 -2.24 2.89
CA VAL A 156 19.26 -3.24 2.33
C VAL A 156 20.26 -2.57 1.38
N VAL A 157 19.80 -1.65 0.53
CA VAL A 157 20.68 -0.90 -0.38
C VAL A 157 21.61 0.06 0.39
N GLU A 158 21.14 0.69 1.47
CA GLU A 158 21.99 1.51 2.35
C GLU A 158 23.09 0.69 3.04
N ASP A 159 22.74 -0.48 3.57
CA ASP A 159 23.71 -1.41 4.18
C ASP A 159 24.74 -1.88 3.14
N ASP A 160 24.31 -2.18 1.91
CA ASP A 160 25.21 -2.55 0.82
C ASP A 160 26.14 -1.41 0.41
N LEU A 161 25.65 -0.15 0.41
CA LEU A 161 26.49 1.02 0.16
C LEU A 161 27.61 1.15 1.21
N GLU A 162 27.29 0.92 2.48
CA GLU A 162 28.29 0.91 3.55
C GLU A 162 29.29 -0.25 3.40
N LYS A 163 28.86 -1.45 2.99
CA LYS A 163 29.80 -2.54 2.64
C LYS A 163 30.72 -2.15 1.46
N VAL A 164 30.16 -1.51 0.42
CA VAL A 164 30.94 -1.06 -0.74
C VAL A 164 31.95 0.02 -0.34
N LYS A 165 31.59 0.94 0.57
CA LYS A 165 32.46 1.99 1.09
C LYS A 165 33.55 1.47 2.03
N ASN A 166 33.27 0.42 2.81
CA ASN A 166 34.21 -0.12 3.78
C ASN A 166 35.10 -1.25 3.22
N ALA A 167 34.83 -1.71 1.99
CA ALA A 167 35.66 -2.74 1.34
C ALA A 167 37.14 -2.33 1.28
N SER A 168 37.99 -3.30 1.59
CA SER A 168 39.44 -3.14 1.79
C SER A 168 40.28 -3.83 0.73
N SER A 169 39.67 -4.72 -0.08
CA SER A 169 40.33 -5.44 -1.17
C SER A 169 39.53 -5.38 -2.48
N GLN A 170 40.20 -5.63 -3.61
CA GLN A 170 39.52 -5.62 -4.92
C GLN A 170 38.46 -6.71 -5.05
N ASN A 171 38.72 -7.90 -4.52
CA ASN A 171 37.78 -9.02 -4.56
C ASN A 171 36.54 -8.72 -3.71
N GLU A 172 36.73 -8.25 -2.47
CA GLU A 172 35.62 -7.85 -1.58
C GLU A 172 34.78 -6.73 -2.20
N LEU A 173 35.44 -5.74 -2.82
CA LEU A 173 34.76 -4.65 -3.51
C LEU A 173 33.88 -5.16 -4.66
N LEU A 174 34.39 -6.07 -5.49
CA LEU A 174 33.64 -6.63 -6.62
C LEU A 174 32.42 -7.44 -6.17
N GLU A 175 32.55 -8.25 -5.11
CA GLU A 175 31.43 -9.00 -4.54
C GLU A 175 30.36 -8.06 -3.95
N ASN A 176 30.78 -7.07 -3.15
CA ASN A 176 29.85 -6.10 -2.54
C ASN A 176 29.11 -5.27 -3.60
N ILE A 177 29.78 -4.85 -4.68
CA ILE A 177 29.14 -4.14 -5.80
C ILE A 177 28.14 -5.02 -6.55
N LYS A 178 28.42 -6.32 -6.69
CA LYS A 178 27.51 -7.26 -7.35
C LYS A 178 26.24 -7.44 -6.54
N GLU A 179 26.36 -7.60 -5.21
CA GLU A 179 25.21 -7.66 -4.30
C GLU A 179 24.40 -6.35 -4.33
N PHE A 180 25.09 -5.21 -4.15
CA PHE A 180 24.51 -3.87 -4.25
C PHE A 180 23.75 -3.67 -5.56
N GLY A 181 24.35 -4.02 -6.70
CA GLY A 181 23.74 -3.84 -8.01
C GLY A 181 22.44 -4.62 -8.19
N ARG A 182 22.36 -5.83 -7.62
CA ARG A 182 21.13 -6.63 -7.61
C ARG A 182 20.05 -5.96 -6.76
N ASN A 183 20.37 -5.62 -5.51
CA ASN A 183 19.42 -5.02 -4.57
C ASN A 183 18.96 -3.62 -5.01
N ALA A 184 19.87 -2.80 -5.53
CA ALA A 184 19.56 -1.48 -6.08
C ALA A 184 18.65 -1.55 -7.32
N THR A 185 18.81 -2.58 -8.17
CA THR A 185 17.92 -2.78 -9.33
C THR A 185 16.51 -3.15 -8.88
N GLU A 186 16.39 -4.01 -7.86
CA GLU A 186 15.12 -4.37 -7.27
C GLU A 186 14.42 -3.16 -6.65
N LEU A 187 15.13 -2.38 -5.82
CA LEU A 187 14.63 -1.12 -5.25
C LEU A 187 14.19 -0.15 -6.35
N MET A 188 14.99 0.03 -7.40
CA MET A 188 14.66 0.93 -8.52
C MET A 188 13.40 0.52 -9.27
N SER A 189 13.11 -0.79 -9.34
CA SER A 189 11.89 -1.33 -9.94
C SER A 189 10.67 -1.10 -9.03
N GLN A 190 10.80 -1.40 -7.73
CA GLN A 190 9.74 -1.15 -6.74
C GLN A 190 9.40 0.34 -6.65
N ALA A 191 10.42 1.21 -6.59
CA ALA A 191 10.25 2.66 -6.59
C ALA A 191 9.60 3.18 -7.89
N ALA A 192 9.87 2.55 -9.04
CA ALA A 192 9.19 2.89 -10.30
C ALA A 192 7.68 2.62 -10.22
N LYS A 193 7.31 1.46 -9.68
CA LYS A 193 5.91 1.09 -9.50
C LYS A 193 5.21 2.07 -8.55
N ARG A 194 5.84 2.39 -7.41
CA ARG A 194 5.30 3.38 -6.47
C ARG A 194 5.15 4.75 -7.11
N GLN A 195 6.14 5.20 -7.89
CA GLN A 195 6.09 6.47 -8.61
C GLN A 195 4.86 6.58 -9.54
N LEU A 196 4.49 5.52 -10.25
CA LEU A 196 3.33 5.52 -11.15
C LEU A 196 1.99 5.59 -10.40
N GLU A 197 1.97 5.08 -9.16
CA GLU A 197 0.77 4.99 -8.34
C GLU A 197 0.54 6.24 -7.47
N LEU A 198 1.56 7.09 -7.27
CA LEU A 198 1.44 8.31 -6.47
C LEU A 198 0.49 9.32 -7.13
N LYS A 199 -0.50 9.76 -6.34
CA LYS A 199 -1.48 10.77 -6.75
C LYS A 199 -0.88 12.18 -6.81
N ASP A 200 -0.02 12.52 -5.86
CA ASP A 200 0.63 13.83 -5.80
C ASP A 200 1.75 13.91 -6.85
N SER A 201 1.63 14.88 -7.77
CA SER A 201 2.61 15.10 -8.83
C SER A 201 3.97 15.51 -8.29
N GLN A 202 4.02 16.29 -7.20
CA GLN A 202 5.28 16.73 -6.61
C GLN A 202 6.03 15.53 -6.02
N LEU A 203 5.34 14.69 -5.22
CA LEU A 203 5.96 13.49 -4.64
C LEU A 203 6.43 12.51 -5.72
N ARG A 204 5.70 12.43 -6.84
CA ARG A 204 6.10 11.62 -7.99
C ARG A 204 7.40 12.12 -8.62
N ASP A 205 7.52 13.42 -8.80
CA ASP A 205 8.70 14.05 -9.40
C ASP A 205 9.92 13.97 -8.45
N ASP A 206 9.69 14.15 -7.14
CA ASP A 206 10.71 13.98 -6.11
C ASP A 206 11.26 12.53 -6.08
N LEU A 207 10.37 11.54 -6.14
CA LEU A 207 10.77 10.13 -6.20
C LEU A 207 11.53 9.81 -7.50
N ALA A 208 11.12 10.40 -8.62
CA ALA A 208 11.84 10.27 -9.90
C ALA A 208 13.26 10.86 -9.80
N ALA A 209 13.40 12.05 -9.21
CA ALA A 209 14.67 12.69 -8.98
C ALA A 209 15.58 11.86 -8.07
N ALA A 210 15.05 11.38 -6.93
CA ALA A 210 15.79 10.53 -6.00
C ALA A 210 16.32 9.24 -6.67
N ARG A 211 15.49 8.60 -7.50
CA ARG A 211 15.90 7.43 -8.30
C ARG A 211 17.01 7.74 -9.29
N ALA A 212 16.95 8.90 -9.96
CA ALA A 212 17.99 9.33 -10.89
C ALA A 212 19.32 9.63 -10.18
N VAL A 213 19.23 10.28 -9.01
CA VAL A 213 20.37 10.58 -8.12
C VAL A 213 21.03 9.30 -7.63
N LEU A 214 20.26 8.33 -7.13
CA LEU A 214 20.76 7.02 -6.73
C LEU A 214 21.51 6.36 -7.89
N LYS A 215 20.88 6.24 -9.06
CA LYS A 215 21.51 5.62 -10.24
C LYS A 215 22.84 6.28 -10.63
N LYS A 216 22.89 7.62 -10.64
CA LYS A 216 24.10 8.39 -10.97
C LYS A 216 25.20 8.15 -9.94
N HIS A 217 24.88 8.29 -8.65
CA HIS A 217 25.88 8.16 -7.59
C HIS A 217 26.35 6.72 -7.37
N SER A 218 25.52 5.71 -7.66
CA SER A 218 25.93 4.31 -7.70
C SER A 218 27.13 4.07 -8.63
N THR A 219 27.09 4.65 -9.84
CA THR A 219 28.20 4.54 -10.80
C THR A 219 29.42 5.33 -10.34
N MET A 220 29.23 6.51 -9.74
CA MET A 220 30.33 7.30 -9.20
C MET A 220 31.03 6.59 -8.05
N LEU A 221 30.28 6.03 -7.09
CA LEU A 221 30.82 5.28 -5.96
C LEU A 221 31.62 4.06 -6.41
N LEU A 222 31.16 3.35 -7.46
CA LEU A 222 31.92 2.27 -8.08
C LEU A 222 33.29 2.75 -8.58
N THR A 223 33.32 3.87 -9.30
CA THR A 223 34.58 4.42 -9.82
C THR A 223 35.50 4.91 -8.70
N ALA A 224 34.97 5.64 -7.72
CA ALA A 224 35.73 6.15 -6.57
C ALA A 224 36.31 5.01 -5.72
N SER A 225 35.50 3.98 -5.42
CA SER A 225 35.94 2.82 -4.64
C SER A 225 37.01 2.01 -5.37
N LYS A 226 36.90 1.83 -6.70
CA LYS A 226 37.95 1.16 -7.50
C LYS A 226 39.28 1.91 -7.46
N VAL A 227 39.25 3.24 -7.54
CA VAL A 227 40.46 4.06 -7.46
C VAL A 227 41.09 3.96 -6.08
N TYR A 228 40.29 4.10 -5.01
CA TYR A 228 40.79 4.00 -3.64
C TYR A 228 41.41 2.63 -3.32
N VAL A 229 40.76 1.53 -3.71
CA VAL A 229 41.29 0.19 -3.44
C VAL A 229 42.59 -0.10 -4.23
N ARG A 230 42.81 0.58 -5.36
CA ARG A 230 44.07 0.50 -6.11
C ARG A 230 45.17 1.41 -5.55
N HIS A 231 44.77 2.55 -4.99
CA HIS A 231 45.67 3.60 -4.53
C HIS A 231 45.26 4.08 -3.12
N PRO A 232 45.34 3.21 -2.09
CA PRO A 232 44.92 3.56 -0.73
C PRO A 232 45.79 4.67 -0.10
N GLU A 233 46.99 4.90 -0.63
CA GLU A 233 47.91 5.96 -0.24
C GLU A 233 47.41 7.37 -0.61
N LEU A 234 46.51 7.49 -1.59
CA LEU A 234 46.00 8.77 -2.06
C LEU A 234 44.87 9.28 -1.16
N ALA A 235 45.18 10.26 -0.30
CA ALA A 235 44.18 10.91 0.55
C ALA A 235 42.98 11.48 -0.24
N ALA A 236 43.21 11.97 -1.47
CA ALA A 236 42.15 12.45 -2.36
C ALA A 236 41.22 11.32 -2.83
N ALA A 237 41.74 10.12 -3.07
CA ALA A 237 40.92 8.96 -3.44
C ALA A 237 40.03 8.51 -2.27
N LYS A 238 40.53 8.63 -1.03
CA LYS A 238 39.76 8.38 0.19
C LYS A 238 38.66 9.41 0.42
N ALA A 239 38.94 10.69 0.18
CA ALA A 239 37.97 11.77 0.36
C ALA A 239 36.88 11.80 -0.73
N ASN A 240 37.20 11.33 -1.94
CA ASN A 240 36.25 11.22 -3.05
C ASN A 240 35.33 9.98 -2.95
N ARG A 241 35.72 8.98 -2.15
CA ARG A 241 34.93 7.78 -1.87
C ARG A 241 33.92 8.04 -0.77
#